data_AF-A0A7W0KQE3-F1
#
_entry.id   AF-A0A7W0KQE3-F1
#
_cell.length_a   1.000
_cell.length_b   1.000
_cell.length_c   1.000
_cell.angle_alpha   90.00
_cell.angle_beta   90.00
_cell.angle_gamma   90.00
#
_symmetry.space_group_name_H-M   'P 1'
#
loop_
_entity.id
_entity.type
_entity.pdbx_description
1 polymer ?
#
loop_
_entity_poly.entity_id
_entity_poly.type
_entity_poly.pdbx_seq_one_letter_code
_entity_poly.pdbx_strand_id
1 'polypeptide(L)' 'AVGGSGLPHQASRETQIAMGERLRAAQGWGAWPSCSSKLGLR' A
#
# COMPACT_ATOMS: atom_id res chain seq x y z
N ALA A 1 2.76 10.79 -3.86
CA ALA A 1 3.15 9.40 -4.18
C ALA A 1 4.16 8.92 -3.13
N VAL A 2 4.04 7.70 -2.60
CA VAL A 2 4.97 7.15 -1.58
C VAL A 2 6.29 6.64 -2.20
N GLY A 3 6.79 7.34 -3.22
CA GLY A 3 7.86 6.86 -4.10
C GLY A 3 9.13 6.42 -3.36
N GLY A 4 9.63 5.25 -3.75
CA GLY A 4 10.96 4.72 -3.39
C GLY A 4 11.79 4.46 -4.64
N SER A 5 13.01 3.94 -4.47
CA SER A 5 13.88 3.54 -5.59
C SER A 5 13.52 2.15 -6.12
N GLY A 6 13.50 1.98 -7.44
CA GLY A 6 13.25 0.69 -8.10
C GLY A 6 11.77 0.31 -8.21
N LEU A 7 11.50 -0.94 -8.62
CA LEU A 7 10.14 -1.45 -8.78
C LEU A 7 9.65 -2.13 -7.48
N PRO A 8 8.38 -1.96 -7.07
CA PRO A 8 7.88 -2.52 -5.80
C PRO A 8 8.11 -4.02 -5.63
N HIS A 9 8.04 -4.81 -6.71
CA HIS A 9 8.23 -6.27 -6.66
C HIS A 9 9.68 -6.70 -6.42
N GLN A 10 10.65 -5.79 -6.56
CA GLN A 10 12.06 -6.04 -6.27
C GLN A 10 12.42 -5.72 -4.82
N ALA A 11 11.54 -5.00 -4.11
CA ALA A 11 11.75 -4.64 -2.71
C ALA A 11 11.41 -5.80 -1.78
N SER A 12 12.06 -5.85 -0.61
CA SER A 12 11.68 -6.81 0.43
C SER A 12 10.23 -6.61 0.87
N ARG A 13 9.62 -7.67 1.40
CA ARG A 13 8.26 -7.63 1.92
C ARG A 13 8.08 -6.50 2.95
N GLU A 14 9.06 -6.33 3.83
CA GLU A 14 9.06 -5.32 4.90
C GLU A 14 9.05 -3.91 4.30
N THR A 15 9.82 -3.68 3.25
CA THR A 15 9.85 -2.41 2.53
C THR A 15 8.50 -2.13 1.86
N GLN A 16 7.90 -3.13 1.21
CA GLN A 16 6.59 -3.00 0.58
C GLN A 16 5.50 -2.64 1.60
N ILE A 17 5.53 -3.27 2.78
CA ILE A 17 4.59 -2.97 3.88
C ILE A 17 4.81 -1.55 4.40
N ALA A 18 6.05 -1.14 4.66
CA ALA A 18 6.33 0.21 5.15
C ALA A 18 5.82 1.30 4.19
N MET A 19 5.98 1.09 2.88
CA MET A 19 5.43 2.01 1.87
C MET A 19 3.90 1.92 1.76
N GLY A 20 3.32 0.72 1.88
CA GLY A 20 1.88 0.51 1.95
C GLY A 20 1.22 1.20 3.13
N GLU A 21 1.83 1.14 4.32
CA GLU A 21 1.35 1.83 5.52
C GLU A 21 1.38 3.37 5.34
N ARG A 22 2.43 3.91 4.72
CA ARG A 22 2.48 5.34 4.35
C ARG A 22 1.39 5.71 3.35
N LEU A 23 1.13 4.87 2.36
CA LEU A 23 0.09 5.11 1.36
C LEU A 23 -1.29 5.09 1.99
N ARG A 24 -1.54 4.11 2.89
CA ARG A 24 -2.78 4.02 3.66
C ARG A 24 -2.98 5.24 4.55
N ALA A 25 -1.93 5.74 5.22
CA ALA A 25 -2.04 6.93 6.03
C ALA A 25 -2.43 8.18 5.20
N ALA A 26 -1.97 8.26 3.95
CA ALA A 26 -2.23 9.40 3.07
C ALA A 26 -3.59 9.32 2.33
N GLN A 27 -4.03 8.13 1.94
CA GLN A 27 -5.19 7.94 1.04
C GLN A 27 -6.28 7.03 1.63
N GLY A 28 -6.09 6.54 2.84
CA GLY A 28 -6.93 5.50 3.44
C GLY A 28 -6.85 4.18 2.67
N TRP A 29 -7.83 3.31 2.91
CA TRP A 29 -7.98 2.04 2.19
C TRP A 29 -8.44 2.19 0.74
N GLY A 30 -8.81 3.40 0.32
CA GLY A 30 -9.25 3.72 -1.05
C GLY A 30 -8.20 3.41 -2.13
N ALA A 31 -6.92 3.35 -1.76
CA ALA A 31 -5.83 2.92 -2.66
C ALA A 31 -5.93 1.43 -3.08
N TRP A 32 -6.68 0.60 -2.34
CA TRP A 32 -6.94 -0.80 -2.67
C TRP A 32 -8.44 -1.09 -2.70
N PRO A 33 -9.19 -0.58 -3.70
CA PRO A 33 -10.64 -0.59 -3.65
C PRO A 33 -11.22 -2.01 -3.61
N SER A 34 -10.79 -2.92 -4.49
CA SER A 34 -11.35 -4.28 -4.53
C SER A 34 -11.04 -5.06 -3.25
N CYS A 35 -9.77 -5.06 -2.83
CA CYS A 35 -9.32 -5.81 -1.65
C CYS A 35 -9.94 -5.27 -0.35
N SER A 36 -9.98 -3.94 -0.16
CA SER A 36 -10.59 -3.33 1.03
C SER A 36 -12.08 -3.66 1.13
N SER A 37 -12.80 -3.68 0.00
CA SER A 37 -14.21 -4.10 -0.03
C SER A 37 -14.38 -5.56 0.39
N LYS A 38 -13.52 -6.44 -0.12
CA LYS A 38 -13.57 -7.87 0.21
C LYS A 38 -13.26 -8.15 1.67
N LEU A 39 -12.41 -7.32 2.29
CA LEU A 39 -11.99 -7.45 3.69
C LEU A 39 -12.84 -6.62 4.68
N GLY A 40 -13.81 -5.83 4.21
CA GLY A 40 -14.66 -5.01 5.08
C GLY A 40 -13.91 -3.82 5.73
N LEU A 41 -12.92 -3.26 5.04
CA LEU A 41 -12.04 -2.19 5.54
C LEU A 41 -12.44 -0.79 5.03
N ARG A 42 -13.66 -0.62 4.51
CA ARG A 42 -14.19 0.65 4.01
C ARG A 42 -15.14 1.27 5.01
#